data_AF-A0A2V6BCU5-F1
#
_entry.id   AF-A0A2V6BCU5-F1
#
_cell.length_a   1.000
_cell.length_b   1.000
_cell.length_c   1.000
_cell.angle_alpha   90.00
_cell.angle_beta   90.00
_cell.angle_gamma   90.00
#
_symmetry.space_group_name_H-M   'P 1'
#
loop_
_entity.id
_entity.type
_entity.pdbx_description
1 polymer ?
#
loop_
_entity_poly.entity_id
_entity_poly.type
_entity_poly.pdbx_seq_one_letter_code
_entity_poly.pdbx_strand_id
1 'polypeptide(L)' 'MNQALKWKLIAGFILVFVAGGISGAFLGGLYARHLFFGFHHPEQIGARMKERLRTELNLTPEQVAKISP' A
#
# COMPACT_ATOMS: atom_id res chain seq x y z
N MET A 1 -37.85 26.78 10.93
CA MET A 1 -37.26 25.68 11.73
C MET A 1 -36.69 26.24 13.02
N ASN A 2 -36.95 25.59 14.16
CA ASN A 2 -36.36 25.96 15.45
C ASN A 2 -34.82 25.96 15.36
N GLN A 3 -34.17 27.00 15.90
CA GLN A 3 -32.72 27.15 15.91
C GLN A 3 -32.02 25.95 16.58
N ALA A 4 -32.63 25.40 17.64
CA ALA A 4 -32.13 24.20 18.30
C ALA A 4 -32.15 22.97 17.39
N LEU A 5 -33.17 22.84 16.52
CA LEU A 5 -33.27 21.73 15.58
C LEU A 5 -32.20 21.84 14.48
N LYS A 6 -31.92 23.05 13.99
CA LYS A 6 -30.85 23.29 13.01
C LYS A 6 -29.48 22.89 13.57
N TRP A 7 -29.16 23.28 14.80
CA TRP A 7 -27.89 22.92 15.43
C TRP A 7 -27.73 21.42 15.69
N LYS A 8 -28.81 20.72 16.05
CA LYS A 8 -28.79 19.25 16.15
C LYS A 8 -28.46 18.57 14.83
N LEU A 9 -29.03 19.06 13.72
CA LEU A 9 -28.76 18.52 12.38
C LEU A 9 -27.31 18.77 11.95
N ILE A 10 -26.80 19.98 12.17
CA ILE A 10 -25.40 20.31 11.87
C ILE A 10 -24.45 19.42 12.67
N ALA A 11 -24.69 19.26 13.98
CA ALA A 11 -23.88 18.39 14.83
C ALA A 11 -23.94 16.93 14.37
N GLY A 12 -25.11 16.43 13.99
CA GLY A 12 -25.28 15.08 13.44
C GLY A 12 -24.52 14.89 12.13
N PHE A 13 -24.58 15.86 11.21
CA PHE A 13 -23.83 15.83 9.96
C PHE A 13 -22.32 15.78 10.17
N ILE A 14 -21.81 16.62 11.06
CA ILE A 14 -20.39 16.64 11.41
C ILE A 14 -19.97 15.30 12.00
N LEU A 15 -20.78 14.73 12.90
CA LEU A 15 -20.50 13.44 13.53
C LEU A 15 -20.39 12.31 12.49
N VAL A 16 -21.33 12.23 11.55
CA VAL A 16 -21.30 11.23 10.47
C VAL A 16 -20.05 11.39 9.61
N PHE A 17 -19.68 12.63 9.29
CA PHE A 17 -18.50 12.91 8.47
C PHE A 17 -17.21 12.50 9.17
N VAL A 18 -17.09 12.80 10.48
CA VAL A 18 -15.94 12.40 11.29
C VAL A 18 -15.86 10.87 11.40
N ALA A 19 -16.98 10.19 11.69
CA ALA A 19 -17.02 8.73 11.77
C ALA A 19 -16.63 8.07 10.42
N GLY A 20 -17.16 8.59 9.31
CA GLY A 20 -16.81 8.14 7.97
C GLY A 20 -15.33 8.39 7.65
N GLY A 21 -14.81 9.57 7.96
CA GLY A 21 -13.42 9.95 7.74
C GLY A 21 -12.43 9.07 8.52
N ILE A 22 -12.69 8.83 9.80
CA ILE A 22 -11.87 7.93 10.63
C ILE A 22 -11.92 6.50 10.09
N SER A 23 -13.10 5.99 9.77
CA SER A 23 -13.27 4.63 9.26
C SER A 23 -12.57 4.45 7.90
N GLY A 24 -12.72 5.42 7.00
CA GLY A 24 -12.07 5.42 5.70
C GLY A 24 -10.55 5.53 5.80
N ALA A 25 -10.04 6.42 6.65
CA ALA A 25 -8.60 6.55 6.88
C ALA A 25 -7.99 5.28 7.50
N PHE A 26 -8.69 4.65 8.45
CA PHE A 26 -8.23 3.42 9.10
C PHE A 26 -8.21 2.24 8.11
N LEU A 27 -9.33 1.97 7.44
CA LEU A 27 -9.43 0.86 6.49
C LEU A 27 -8.56 1.10 5.25
N GLY A 28 -8.59 2.31 4.69
CA GLY A 28 -7.76 2.70 3.57
C GLY A 28 -6.26 2.68 3.91
N GLY A 29 -5.88 3.15 5.10
CA GLY A 29 -4.50 3.12 5.59
C GLY A 29 -4.00 1.68 5.80
N LEU A 30 -4.82 0.80 6.37
CA LEU A 30 -4.48 -0.62 6.50
C LEU A 30 -4.33 -1.31 5.14
N TYR A 31 -5.23 -1.02 4.19
CA TYR A 31 -5.18 -1.61 2.85
C TYR A 31 -3.98 -1.11 2.04
N ALA A 32 -3.73 0.20 2.07
CA ALA A 32 -2.54 0.79 1.45
C ALA A 32 -1.28 0.21 2.08
N ARG A 33 -1.22 0.13 3.41
CA ARG A 33 -0.11 -0.49 4.14
C ARG A 33 0.11 -1.94 3.70
N HIS A 34 -0.95 -2.74 3.59
CA HIS A 34 -0.84 -4.14 3.14
C HIS A 34 -0.28 -4.24 1.71
N LEU A 35 -0.76 -3.40 0.79
CA LEU A 35 -0.22 -3.33 -0.58
C LEU A 35 1.24 -2.87 -0.58
N PHE A 36 1.57 -1.78 0.12
CA PHE A 36 2.93 -1.26 0.21
C PHE A 36 3.90 -2.28 0.82
N PHE A 37 3.54 -2.99 1.89
CA PHE A 37 4.37 -4.06 2.45
C PHE A 37 4.51 -5.27 1.51
N GLY A 38 3.54 -5.54 0.64
CA GLY A 38 3.65 -6.55 -0.43
C GLY A 38 4.66 -6.18 -1.53
N PHE A 39 4.90 -4.89 -1.76
CA PHE A 39 5.83 -4.38 -2.78
C PHE A 39 7.19 -3.92 -2.21
N HIS A 40 7.33 -3.76 -0.88
CA HIS A 40 8.53 -3.21 -0.23
C HIS A 40 9.69 -4.20 -0.02
N HIS A 41 9.77 -5.27 -0.81
CA HIS A 41 11.02 -6.04 -0.92
C HIS A 41 11.59 -5.90 -2.34
N PRO A 42 11.91 -4.67 -2.79
CA PRO A 42 12.53 -4.46 -4.10
C PRO A 42 13.83 -5.29 -4.24
N GLU A 43 14.56 -5.50 -3.14
CA GLU A 43 15.72 -6.41 -3.12
C GLU A 43 15.35 -7.86 -3.45
N GLN A 44 14.21 -8.35 -2.98
CA GLN A 44 13.73 -9.69 -3.33
C GLN A 44 13.22 -9.77 -4.76
N ILE A 45 12.66 -8.69 -5.30
CA ILE A 45 12.25 -8.64 -6.71
C ILE A 45 13.49 -8.71 -7.61
N GLY A 46 14.52 -7.91 -7.33
CA GLY A 46 15.79 -7.96 -8.05
C GLY A 46 16.46 -9.32 -7.96
N ALA A 47 16.51 -9.92 -6.77
CA ALA A 47 17.06 -11.26 -6.57
C ALA A 47 16.28 -12.35 -7.33
N ARG A 48 14.94 -12.34 -7.28
CA ARG A 48 14.09 -13.29 -8.03
C ARG A 48 14.24 -13.13 -9.54
N MET A 49 14.34 -11.89 -10.02
CA MET A 49 14.49 -11.60 -11.43
C MET A 49 15.87 -12.02 -11.95
N LYS A 50 16.93 -11.82 -11.15
CA LYS A 50 18.28 -12.31 -11.46
C LYS A 50 18.34 -13.84 -11.49
N GLU A 51 17.68 -14.51 -10.54
CA GLU A 51 17.61 -15.98 -10.53
C GLU A 51 16.84 -16.51 -11.74
N ARG A 52 15.73 -15.87 -12.11
CA ARG A 52 14.96 -16.23 -13.30
C ARG A 52 15.77 -16.08 -14.59
N LEU A 53 16.51 -14.97 -14.75
CA LEU A 53 17.39 -14.75 -15.89
C LEU A 53 18.53 -15.77 -15.94
N ARG A 54 19.09 -16.14 -14.78
CA ARG A 54 20.09 -17.21 -14.69
C ARG A 54 19.54 -18.52 -15.22
N THR A 55 18.32 -18.91 -14.84
CA THR A 55 17.70 -20.16 -15.29
C THR A 55 17.28 -20.10 -16.76
N GLU A 56 16.61 -19.03 -17.20
CA GLU A 56 16.10 -18.92 -18.57
C GLU A 56 17.22 -18.77 -19.62
N LEU A 57 18.34 -18.14 -19.27
CA LEU A 57 19.48 -17.93 -20.17
C LEU A 57 20.62 -18.93 -19.95
N ASN A 58 20.48 -19.89 -19.03
CA ASN A 58 21.54 -20.82 -18.62
C ASN A 58 22.88 -20.11 -18.32
N LEU A 59 22.83 -19.01 -17.55
CA LEU A 59 24.02 -18.21 -17.29
C LEU A 59 25.05 -18.99 -16.47
N THR A 60 26.32 -18.94 -16.88
CA THR A 60 27.42 -19.49 -16.09
C THR A 60 27.66 -18.62 -14.85
N PRO A 61 28.24 -19.19 -13.76
CA PRO A 61 28.58 -18.42 -12.56
C PRO A 61 29.44 -17.18 -12.85
N GLU A 62 30.34 -17.29 -13.82
CA GLU A 62 31.22 -16.21 -14.28
C GLU A 62 30.45 -15.07 -14.96
N GLN A 63 29.42 -15.40 -15.75
CA GLN A 63 28.55 -14.40 -16.39
C GLN A 63 27.67 -13.70 -15.36
N VAL A 64 27.16 -14.43 -14.37
CA VAL A 64 26.37 -13.86 -13.26
C VAL A 64 27.21 -12.90 -12.40
N ALA A 65 28.49 -13.18 -12.21
CA ALA A 65 29.42 -12.30 -11.51
C ALA A 65 29.67 -10.98 -12.25
N LYS A 66 29.72 -11.00 -13.60
CA LYS A 66 29.94 -9.79 -14.42
C LYS A 66 28.74 -8.83 -14.47
N ILE A 67 27.53 -9.33 -14.26
CA ILE A 67 26.27 -8.55 -14.30
C ILE A 67 25.76 -8.17 -12.90
N SER A 68 26.45 -8.58 -11.84
CA SER A 68 26.12 -8.15 -10.48
C SER A 68 26.64 -6.72 -10.27
N PRO A 69 25.84 -5.82 -9.67
CA PRO A 69 26.32 -4.49 -9.27
C PRO A 69 27.42 -4.58 -8.21
#